data_AF-A0AAE9Z2C7-F1
#
_entry.id   AF-A0AAE9Z2C7-F1
#
_cell.length_a   1.000
_cell.length_b   1.000
_cell.length_c   1.000
_cell.angle_alpha   90.00
_cell.angle_beta   90.00
_cell.angle_gamma   90.00
#
_symmetry.space_group_name_H-M   'P 1'
#
loop_
_entity.id
_entity.type
_entity.pdbx_description
1 polymer ?
#
loop_
_entity_poly.entity_id
_entity_poly.type
_entity_poly.pdbx_seq_one_letter_code
_entity_poly.pdbx_strand_id
1 'polypeptide(L)'
;MKLKLFFGLMFCGLSCAWGGGSELSSGQTGYFQTPAADLFTTDNANVAAMSGLLLPGSVQFFDGNFLTGLSYGGTALAGMALYGHYSDKDDYFEDDDELFSDALKESYINKTTFNADMAQTVFLNTMFASSYDAYKRKSRHRQFNHGVIAPGEDIKDLWQAPFKFEQLSKPSTYVPLLLFAAYVSSRDNVYAIRRSGDISSGTLYAGNFAGNLFTGVGEEAFFRGYVNTELSHQLGENLGLAASSVLFGAMHSGDGNQASFGEAAVIGGYLGWLHQKNNYNLSQGVALHYWFNVIAGLAELHHGGQVPIFQYSVEF
;
A
#
# COMPACT_ATOMS: atom_id res chain seq x y z
N MET A 1 12.48 1.81 7.91
CA MET A 1 11.68 2.97 8.39
C MET A 1 10.17 2.87 8.12
N LYS A 2 9.72 2.23 7.01
CA LYS A 2 8.31 2.12 6.58
C LYS A 2 7.33 1.61 7.66
N LEU A 3 7.68 0.53 8.38
CA LEU A 3 6.81 -0.04 9.42
C LEU A 3 6.72 0.86 10.68
N LYS A 4 7.83 1.51 11.09
CA LYS A 4 7.89 2.39 12.26
C LYS A 4 7.07 3.67 12.05
N LEU A 5 7.13 4.27 10.86
CA LEU A 5 6.29 5.41 10.49
C LEU A 5 4.81 5.00 10.38
N PHE A 6 4.53 3.83 9.80
CA PHE A 6 3.18 3.28 9.63
C PHE A 6 2.46 3.03 10.96
N PHE A 7 3.13 2.39 11.93
CA PHE A 7 2.55 2.22 13.27
C PHE A 7 2.50 3.54 14.06
N GLY A 8 3.48 4.43 13.91
CA GLY A 8 3.52 5.72 14.62
C GLY A 8 2.37 6.68 14.26
N LEU A 9 2.00 6.77 12.97
CA LEU A 9 0.90 7.64 12.50
C LEU A 9 -0.49 7.08 12.82
N MET A 10 -0.67 5.75 12.82
CA MET A 10 -1.97 5.14 13.13
C MET A 10 -2.44 5.39 14.56
N PHE A 11 -1.53 5.39 15.54
CA PHE A 11 -1.88 5.69 16.93
C PHE A 11 -2.30 7.15 17.16
N CYS A 12 -1.89 8.09 16.31
CA CYS A 12 -2.25 9.51 16.43
C CYS A 12 -3.62 9.82 15.79
N GLY A 13 -3.96 9.14 14.67
CA GLY A 13 -5.29 9.25 14.04
C GLY A 13 -6.44 8.63 14.86
N LEU A 14 -6.12 7.61 15.67
CA LEU A 14 -7.06 6.89 16.56
C LEU A 14 -7.77 7.79 17.59
N SER A 15 -7.16 8.91 18.00
CA SER A 15 -7.75 9.83 18.97
C SER A 15 -8.88 10.69 18.38
N CYS A 16 -8.92 10.88 17.06
CA CYS A 16 -9.90 11.77 16.42
C CYS A 16 -11.12 11.00 15.85
N ALA A 17 -10.99 9.71 15.53
CA ALA A 17 -12.06 8.91 14.93
C ALA A 17 -13.02 8.24 15.94
N TRP A 18 -12.75 8.34 17.24
CA TRP A 18 -13.52 7.71 18.33
C TRP A 18 -14.59 8.62 18.97
N GLY A 19 -14.95 9.73 18.30
CA GLY A 19 -15.97 10.67 18.76
C GLY A 19 -17.35 10.47 18.12
N GLY A 20 -17.91 9.26 18.16
CA GLY A 20 -19.25 8.97 17.65
C GLY A 20 -20.08 8.23 18.70
N GLY A 21 -21.07 8.93 19.28
CA GLY A 21 -21.86 8.47 20.42
C GLY A 21 -22.63 7.17 20.17
N SER A 22 -22.55 6.26 21.15
CA SER A 22 -23.36 5.05 21.21
C SER A 22 -24.65 5.31 21.97
N GLU A 23 -25.79 5.27 21.28
CA GLU A 23 -27.08 5.00 21.92
C GLU A 23 -27.16 3.50 22.22
N LEU A 24 -27.07 3.16 23.51
CA LEU A 24 -27.24 1.81 24.02
C LEU A 24 -28.72 1.42 23.98
N SER A 25 -29.11 0.61 23.00
CA SER A 25 -30.36 -0.16 23.06
C SER A 25 -30.13 -1.45 23.85
N SER A 26 -30.76 -1.55 25.02
CA SER A 26 -30.67 -2.67 25.93
C SER A 26 -31.43 -3.90 25.43
N GLY A 27 -30.73 -5.04 25.36
CA GLY A 27 -31.35 -6.36 25.48
C GLY A 27 -30.80 -7.39 24.52
N GLN A 28 -29.76 -8.13 24.93
CA GLN A 28 -29.65 -9.55 24.63
C GLN A 28 -28.69 -10.28 25.57
N THR A 29 -29.02 -11.54 25.81
CA THR A 29 -28.57 -12.44 26.87
C THR A 29 -27.16 -12.97 26.63
N GLY A 30 -26.40 -13.01 27.72
CA GLY A 30 -24.97 -13.29 27.79
C GLY A 30 -24.53 -14.69 27.33
N TYR A 31 -23.63 -14.69 26.35
CA TYR A 31 -22.42 -15.50 26.39
C TYR A 31 -21.27 -14.58 26.79
N PHE A 32 -20.29 -15.07 27.54
CA PHE A 32 -19.04 -14.35 27.79
C PHE A 32 -18.30 -14.15 26.47
N GLN A 33 -18.68 -13.13 25.69
CA GLN A 33 -17.88 -12.60 24.61
C GLN A 33 -16.71 -11.87 25.27
N THR A 34 -15.50 -12.35 25.01
CA THR A 34 -14.31 -11.60 25.41
C THR A 34 -14.23 -10.36 24.50
N PRO A 35 -13.72 -9.22 25.01
CA PRO A 35 -13.58 -8.00 24.20
C PRO A 35 -12.81 -8.19 22.88
N ALA A 36 -11.95 -9.23 22.83
CA ALA A 36 -11.22 -9.61 21.64
C ALA A 36 -12.12 -10.21 20.54
N ALA A 37 -13.16 -10.98 20.89
CA ALA A 37 -14.08 -11.54 19.90
C ALA A 37 -14.93 -10.45 19.24
N ASP A 38 -15.37 -9.45 20.01
CA ASP A 38 -16.20 -8.33 19.53
C ASP A 38 -15.47 -7.47 18.49
N LEU A 39 -14.13 -7.41 18.53
CA LEU A 39 -13.33 -6.69 17.54
C LEU A 39 -13.43 -7.30 16.13
N PHE A 40 -13.69 -8.61 16.03
CA PHE A 40 -13.70 -9.35 14.77
C PHE A 40 -15.10 -9.75 14.29
N THR A 41 -16.09 -9.74 15.16
CA THR A 41 -17.50 -9.96 14.81
C THR A 41 -18.30 -8.66 14.65
N THR A 42 -17.63 -7.51 14.77
CA THR A 42 -18.25 -6.18 14.68
C THR A 42 -18.96 -5.92 13.35
N ASP A 43 -20.08 -5.20 13.44
CA ASP A 43 -20.76 -4.59 12.27
C ASP A 43 -20.19 -3.21 11.91
N ASN A 44 -19.30 -2.65 12.75
CA ASN A 44 -18.67 -1.38 12.48
C ASN A 44 -17.58 -1.53 11.42
N ALA A 45 -17.79 -0.91 10.25
CA ALA A 45 -16.87 -1.02 9.12
C ALA A 45 -15.45 -0.50 9.43
N ASN A 46 -15.30 0.53 10.26
CA ASN A 46 -14.00 1.08 10.63
C ASN A 46 -13.24 0.13 11.57
N VAL A 47 -13.94 -0.45 12.55
CA VAL A 47 -13.34 -1.46 13.43
C VAL A 47 -12.93 -2.68 12.61
N ALA A 48 -13.76 -3.14 11.68
CA ALA A 48 -13.43 -4.24 10.78
C ALA A 48 -12.21 -3.94 9.89
N ALA A 49 -12.12 -2.73 9.33
CA ALA A 49 -10.97 -2.30 8.53
C ALA A 49 -9.68 -2.36 9.35
N MET A 50 -9.71 -1.85 10.58
CA MET A 50 -8.57 -1.86 11.49
C MET A 50 -8.21 -3.28 11.94
N SER A 51 -9.20 -4.13 12.22
CA SER A 51 -8.98 -5.55 12.54
C SER A 51 -8.32 -6.30 11.40
N GLY A 52 -8.78 -6.10 10.16
CA GLY A 52 -8.17 -6.69 8.97
C GLY A 52 -6.78 -6.13 8.67
N LEU A 53 -6.51 -4.89 9.07
CA LEU A 53 -5.17 -4.31 8.96
C LEU A 53 -4.20 -4.92 9.97
N LEU A 54 -4.58 -4.96 11.25
CA LEU A 54 -3.74 -5.44 12.34
C LEU A 54 -3.54 -6.95 12.33
N LEU A 55 -4.59 -7.69 11.96
CA LEU A 55 -4.59 -9.15 11.89
C LEU A 55 -5.22 -9.60 10.56
N PRO A 56 -4.44 -9.65 9.47
CA PRO A 56 -4.94 -9.98 8.14
C PRO A 56 -5.71 -11.29 8.09
N GLY A 57 -6.86 -11.26 7.43
CA GLY A 57 -7.74 -12.42 7.26
C GLY A 57 -8.69 -12.69 8.43
N SER A 58 -8.52 -12.02 9.57
CA SER A 58 -9.33 -12.25 10.77
C SER A 58 -10.82 -12.04 10.52
N VAL A 59 -11.22 -10.87 10.05
CA VAL A 59 -12.63 -10.54 9.76
C VAL A 59 -13.23 -11.52 8.74
N GLN A 60 -12.49 -11.87 7.69
CA GLN A 60 -12.96 -12.84 6.69
C GLN A 60 -13.17 -14.23 7.29
N PHE A 61 -12.32 -14.65 8.23
CA PHE A 61 -12.46 -15.91 8.94
C PHE A 61 -13.72 -15.93 9.83
N PHE A 62 -13.94 -14.85 10.60
CA PHE A 62 -15.13 -14.73 11.47
C PHE A 62 -16.44 -14.57 10.69
N ASP A 63 -16.39 -13.99 9.49
CA ASP A 63 -17.52 -13.94 8.55
C ASP A 63 -17.76 -15.30 7.84
N GLY A 64 -17.03 -16.36 8.19
CA GLY A 64 -17.17 -17.71 7.62
C GLY A 64 -16.52 -17.90 6.24
N ASN A 65 -15.83 -16.89 5.72
CA ASN A 65 -15.07 -16.99 4.47
C ASN A 65 -13.64 -17.47 4.74
N PHE A 66 -13.53 -18.72 5.18
CA PHE A 66 -12.28 -19.33 5.62
C PHE A 66 -11.18 -19.29 4.56
N LEU A 67 -11.52 -19.49 3.28
CA LEU A 67 -10.51 -19.48 2.22
C LEU A 67 -9.88 -18.09 2.06
N THR A 68 -10.70 -17.03 2.10
CA THR A 68 -10.19 -15.65 2.00
C THR A 68 -9.46 -15.23 3.27
N GLY A 69 -9.95 -15.66 4.44
CA GLY A 69 -9.25 -15.45 5.71
C GLY A 69 -7.88 -16.13 5.72
N LEU A 70 -7.81 -17.39 5.30
CA LEU A 70 -6.57 -18.15 5.20
C LEU A 70 -5.61 -17.55 4.16
N SER A 71 -6.11 -17.04 3.03
CA SER A 71 -5.24 -16.40 2.04
C SER A 71 -4.60 -15.13 2.59
N TYR A 72 -5.37 -14.23 3.21
CA TYR A 72 -4.79 -12.99 3.76
C TYR A 72 -3.87 -13.29 4.95
N GLY A 73 -4.32 -14.10 5.91
CA GLY A 73 -3.53 -14.44 7.09
C GLY A 73 -2.27 -15.23 6.73
N GLY A 74 -2.40 -16.23 5.86
CA GLY A 74 -1.28 -17.07 5.42
C GLY A 74 -0.24 -16.27 4.62
N THR A 75 -0.67 -15.44 3.67
CA THR A 75 0.25 -14.61 2.88
C THR A 75 0.93 -13.56 3.74
N ALA A 76 0.22 -12.91 4.67
CA ALA A 76 0.82 -11.94 5.58
C ALA A 76 1.84 -12.58 6.52
N LEU A 77 1.49 -13.72 7.15
CA LEU A 77 2.41 -14.46 8.02
C LEU A 77 3.66 -14.95 7.27
N ALA A 78 3.48 -15.48 6.05
CA ALA A 78 4.60 -15.91 5.22
C ALA A 78 5.50 -14.72 4.84
N GLY A 79 4.92 -13.59 4.42
CA GLY A 79 5.68 -12.37 4.11
C GLY A 79 6.44 -11.85 5.32
N MET A 80 5.82 -11.79 6.49
CA MET A 80 6.46 -11.36 7.74
C MET A 80 7.60 -12.30 8.15
N ALA A 81 7.37 -13.62 8.10
CA ALA A 81 8.39 -14.61 8.46
C ALA A 81 9.59 -14.59 7.49
N LEU A 82 9.33 -14.44 6.18
CA LEU A 82 10.37 -14.32 5.18
C LEU A 82 11.14 -13.00 5.32
N TYR A 83 10.45 -11.89 5.60
CA TYR A 83 11.11 -10.62 5.88
C TYR A 83 12.08 -10.76 7.05
N GLY A 84 11.62 -11.27 8.19
CA GLY A 84 12.48 -11.52 9.35
C GLY A 84 13.65 -12.45 9.02
N HIS A 85 13.40 -13.53 8.27
CA HIS A 85 14.46 -14.46 7.86
C HIS A 85 15.57 -13.79 7.03
N TYR A 86 15.21 -12.91 6.09
CA TYR A 86 16.17 -12.23 5.23
C TYR A 86 16.79 -10.99 5.88
N SER A 87 16.05 -10.26 6.70
CA SER A 87 16.58 -9.08 7.42
C SER A 87 17.57 -9.44 8.53
N ASP A 88 17.51 -10.68 9.06
CA ASP A 88 18.44 -11.18 10.09
C ASP A 88 19.77 -11.68 9.51
N LYS A 89 19.99 -11.59 8.20
CA LYS A 89 21.22 -12.03 7.54
C LYS A 89 22.30 -10.96 7.62
N ASP A 90 23.55 -11.38 7.82
CA ASP A 90 24.70 -10.47 7.92
C ASP A 90 24.95 -9.62 6.65
N ASP A 91 24.44 -10.06 5.50
CA ASP A 91 24.54 -9.35 4.22
C ASP A 91 23.27 -8.54 3.88
N TYR A 92 22.33 -8.36 4.81
CA TYR A 92 21.20 -7.44 4.61
C TYR A 92 21.67 -5.99 4.71
N PHE A 93 21.30 -5.15 3.74
CA PHE A 93 21.52 -3.71 3.84
C PHE A 93 20.38 -3.07 4.63
N GLU A 94 20.71 -2.39 5.73
CA GLU A 94 19.73 -1.66 6.51
C GLU A 94 19.27 -0.38 5.78
N ASP A 95 18.10 0.12 6.16
CA ASP A 95 17.34 1.21 5.51
C ASP A 95 17.99 2.61 5.71
N ASP A 96 19.33 2.68 5.74
CA ASP A 96 20.16 3.85 6.02
C ASP A 96 21.16 4.16 4.87
N ASP A 97 22.29 4.82 5.18
CA ASP A 97 23.33 5.20 4.22
C ASP A 97 23.94 3.99 3.48
N GLU A 98 23.72 2.75 3.96
CA GLU A 98 24.14 1.51 3.27
C GLU A 98 23.25 1.19 2.06
N LEU A 99 21.94 1.44 2.15
CA LEU A 99 20.97 1.14 1.10
C LEU A 99 20.80 2.30 0.12
N PHE A 100 20.92 3.55 0.58
CA PHE A 100 20.71 4.74 -0.23
C PHE A 100 21.81 5.79 -0.03
N SER A 101 22.41 6.23 -1.13
CA SER A 101 23.23 7.44 -1.13
C SER A 101 22.48 8.56 -1.82
N ASP A 102 21.88 9.45 -1.04
CA ASP A 102 21.16 10.61 -1.58
C ASP A 102 22.08 11.63 -2.26
N ALA A 103 23.34 11.70 -1.82
CA ALA A 103 24.37 12.52 -2.43
C ALA A 103 24.79 12.00 -3.82
N LEU A 104 24.85 10.68 -3.99
CA LEU A 104 25.23 10.04 -5.24
C LEU A 104 24.02 9.67 -6.12
N LYS A 105 22.81 9.73 -5.57
CA LYS A 105 21.57 9.24 -6.20
C LYS A 105 21.71 7.78 -6.61
N GLU A 106 22.14 6.95 -5.68
CA GLU A 106 22.32 5.51 -5.89
C GLU A 106 21.60 4.72 -4.80
N SER A 107 21.05 3.57 -5.18
CA SER A 107 20.54 2.56 -4.26
C SER A 107 21.28 1.26 -4.47
N TYR A 108 21.73 0.62 -3.40
CA TYR A 108 22.50 -0.62 -3.48
C TYR A 108 21.63 -1.81 -3.15
N ILE A 109 21.60 -2.83 -4.01
CA ILE A 109 20.74 -4.01 -3.77
C ILE A 109 21.50 -5.31 -3.99
N ASN A 110 21.36 -6.23 -3.04
CA ASN A 110 21.79 -7.61 -3.17
C ASN A 110 20.60 -8.59 -3.10
N LYS A 111 20.86 -9.88 -3.24
CA LYS A 111 19.77 -10.88 -3.26
C LYS A 111 19.02 -10.95 -1.94
N THR A 112 19.73 -10.85 -0.81
CA THR A 112 19.15 -10.89 0.53
C THR A 112 18.19 -9.72 0.74
N THR A 113 18.68 -8.50 0.49
CA THR A 113 17.91 -7.25 0.60
C THR A 113 16.71 -7.25 -0.35
N PHE A 114 16.89 -7.65 -1.61
CA PHE A 114 15.78 -7.79 -2.55
C PHE A 114 14.69 -8.75 -2.06
N ASN A 115 15.07 -9.91 -1.51
CA ASN A 115 14.09 -10.87 -1.00
C ASN A 115 13.38 -10.34 0.25
N ALA A 116 14.09 -9.63 1.13
CA ALA A 116 13.51 -8.95 2.28
C ALA A 116 12.48 -7.91 1.84
N ASP A 117 12.83 -7.03 0.89
CA ASP A 117 11.95 -5.98 0.37
C ASP A 117 10.70 -6.55 -0.31
N MET A 118 10.87 -7.61 -1.11
CA MET A 118 9.75 -8.31 -1.72
C MET A 118 8.82 -8.94 -0.67
N ALA A 119 9.39 -9.58 0.36
CA ALA A 119 8.62 -10.18 1.45
C ALA A 119 7.87 -9.12 2.27
N GLN A 120 8.51 -7.98 2.56
CA GLN A 120 7.89 -6.84 3.22
C GLN A 120 6.76 -6.24 2.37
N THR A 121 6.98 -6.09 1.07
CA THR A 121 5.98 -5.60 0.10
C THR A 121 4.73 -6.49 0.11
N VAL A 122 4.93 -7.81 0.06
CA VAL A 122 3.83 -8.79 0.13
C VAL A 122 3.11 -8.69 1.47
N PHE A 123 3.84 -8.64 2.58
CA PHE A 123 3.25 -8.54 3.92
C PHE A 123 2.37 -7.29 4.06
N LEU A 124 2.94 -6.10 3.83
CA LEU A 124 2.26 -4.82 4.04
C LEU A 124 1.03 -4.67 3.13
N ASN A 125 1.18 -4.99 1.85
CA ASN A 125 0.07 -4.85 0.90
C ASN A 125 -1.03 -5.91 1.10
N THR A 126 -0.70 -7.06 1.70
CA THR A 126 -1.71 -8.02 2.15
C THR A 126 -2.51 -7.49 3.34
N MET A 127 -1.87 -6.78 4.28
CA MET A 127 -2.59 -6.10 5.37
C MET A 127 -3.55 -5.04 4.81
N PHE A 128 -3.10 -4.25 3.83
CA PHE A 128 -3.93 -3.25 3.17
C PHE A 128 -5.13 -3.86 2.43
N ALA A 129 -4.91 -4.91 1.64
CA ALA A 129 -5.97 -5.60 0.94
C ALA A 129 -6.98 -6.25 1.91
N SER A 130 -6.50 -6.85 3.01
CA SER A 130 -7.37 -7.44 4.04
C SER A 130 -8.22 -6.39 4.76
N SER A 131 -7.63 -5.24 5.09
CA SER A 131 -8.32 -4.08 5.69
C SER A 131 -9.45 -3.58 4.79
N TYR A 132 -9.17 -3.36 3.51
CA TYR A 132 -10.18 -2.95 2.53
C TYR A 132 -11.31 -3.98 2.38
N ASP A 133 -10.98 -5.27 2.23
CA ASP A 133 -12.01 -6.30 2.08
C ASP A 133 -12.90 -6.40 3.32
N ALA A 134 -12.32 -6.22 4.52
CA ALA A 134 -13.06 -6.17 5.77
C ALA A 134 -14.00 -4.94 5.84
N TYR A 135 -13.48 -3.75 5.51
CA TYR A 135 -14.28 -2.52 5.42
C TYR A 135 -15.46 -2.69 4.47
N LYS A 136 -15.18 -3.14 3.24
CA LYS A 136 -16.17 -3.34 2.18
C LYS A 136 -17.29 -4.27 2.61
N ARG A 137 -16.97 -5.40 3.27
CA ARG A 137 -17.97 -6.38 3.73
C ARG A 137 -18.96 -5.77 4.70
N LYS A 138 -18.46 -5.01 5.68
CA LYS A 138 -19.28 -4.40 6.73
C LYS A 138 -19.95 -3.10 6.27
N SER A 139 -19.45 -2.45 5.21
CA SER A 139 -20.06 -1.24 4.66
C SER A 139 -21.23 -1.48 3.71
N ARG A 140 -21.52 -2.73 3.29
CA ARG A 140 -22.55 -3.05 2.26
C ARG A 140 -23.95 -2.53 2.59
N HIS A 141 -24.30 -2.48 3.87
CA HIS A 141 -25.62 -2.04 4.34
C HIS A 141 -25.58 -0.67 5.02
N ARG A 142 -24.41 -0.03 5.05
CA ARG A 142 -24.24 1.29 5.63
C ARG A 142 -24.81 2.34 4.68
N GLN A 143 -25.56 3.30 5.24
CA GLN A 143 -25.94 4.49 4.50
C GLN A 143 -24.75 5.44 4.42
N PHE A 144 -24.41 5.85 3.19
CA PHE A 144 -23.33 6.80 2.94
C PHE A 144 -23.89 8.21 2.73
N ASN A 145 -23.23 9.21 3.34
CA ASN A 145 -23.55 10.62 3.21
C ASN A 145 -22.73 11.28 2.09
N HIS A 146 -23.08 12.52 1.75
CA HIS A 146 -22.31 13.38 0.85
C HIS A 146 -22.07 12.80 -0.56
N GLY A 147 -22.99 11.98 -1.07
CA GLY A 147 -22.88 11.39 -2.41
C GLY A 147 -21.87 10.25 -2.53
N VAL A 148 -21.26 9.83 -1.41
CA VAL A 148 -20.29 8.74 -1.38
C VAL A 148 -20.99 7.40 -1.66
N ILE A 149 -20.33 6.55 -2.43
CA ILE A 149 -20.84 5.22 -2.79
C ILE A 149 -20.06 4.17 -2.01
N ALA A 150 -20.76 3.15 -1.52
CA ALA A 150 -20.13 2.04 -0.83
C ALA A 150 -19.11 1.33 -1.75
N PRO A 151 -17.94 0.90 -1.25
CA PRO A 151 -16.98 0.19 -2.08
C PRO A 151 -17.58 -1.10 -2.65
N GLY A 152 -17.37 -1.33 -3.95
CA GLY A 152 -17.97 -2.46 -4.67
C GLY A 152 -16.96 -3.50 -5.17
N GLU A 153 -15.74 -3.08 -5.51
CA GLU A 153 -14.80 -3.94 -6.24
C GLU A 153 -14.15 -5.01 -5.37
N ASP A 154 -13.99 -6.21 -5.93
CA ASP A 154 -13.24 -7.29 -5.31
C ASP A 154 -11.75 -7.16 -5.60
N ILE A 155 -10.91 -7.49 -4.60
CA ILE A 155 -9.45 -7.48 -4.73
C ILE A 155 -8.99 -8.29 -5.96
N LYS A 156 -9.65 -9.42 -6.26
CA LYS A 156 -9.38 -10.24 -7.45
C LYS A 156 -9.44 -9.45 -8.76
N ASP A 157 -10.34 -8.48 -8.86
CA ASP A 157 -10.55 -7.69 -10.07
C ASP A 157 -9.51 -6.57 -10.21
N LEU A 158 -9.00 -6.10 -9.06
CA LEU A 158 -7.93 -5.09 -8.99
C LEU A 158 -6.60 -5.63 -9.49
N TRP A 159 -6.27 -6.91 -9.23
CA TRP A 159 -5.05 -7.55 -9.75
C TRP A 159 -4.96 -7.52 -11.29
N GLN A 160 -6.10 -7.49 -11.97
CA GLN A 160 -6.16 -7.43 -13.43
C GLN A 160 -6.26 -6.01 -13.96
N ALA A 161 -6.63 -5.04 -13.12
CA ALA A 161 -6.92 -3.68 -13.52
C ALA A 161 -5.78 -3.01 -14.32
N PRO A 162 -4.49 -3.18 -13.97
CA PRO A 162 -3.39 -2.58 -14.74
C PRO A 162 -3.25 -3.08 -16.17
N PHE A 163 -3.82 -4.24 -16.49
CA PHE A 163 -3.72 -4.85 -17.81
C PHE A 163 -5.00 -4.69 -18.64
N LYS A 164 -6.05 -4.08 -18.06
CA LYS A 164 -7.31 -3.82 -18.77
C LYS A 164 -7.14 -2.62 -19.70
N PHE A 165 -7.29 -2.86 -21.01
CA PHE A 165 -7.25 -1.80 -22.02
C PHE A 165 -8.24 -0.67 -21.73
N GLU A 166 -9.41 -0.98 -21.18
CA GLU A 166 -10.40 0.02 -20.76
C GLU A 166 -9.83 1.04 -19.75
N GLN A 167 -8.98 0.61 -18.81
CA GLN A 167 -8.38 1.53 -17.83
C GLN A 167 -7.24 2.33 -18.45
N LEU A 168 -6.43 1.70 -19.30
CA LEU A 168 -5.27 2.32 -19.94
C LEU A 168 -5.65 3.32 -21.04
N SER A 169 -6.73 3.07 -21.77
CA SER A 169 -7.18 3.92 -22.88
C SER A 169 -7.88 5.21 -22.45
N LYS A 170 -8.18 5.38 -21.16
CA LYS A 170 -8.76 6.62 -20.63
C LYS A 170 -7.73 7.76 -20.72
N PRO A 171 -8.09 8.96 -21.22
CA PRO A 171 -7.20 10.13 -21.24
C PRO A 171 -6.63 10.48 -19.87
N SER A 172 -7.45 10.32 -18.83
CA SER A 172 -7.05 10.49 -17.43
C SER A 172 -6.07 9.42 -16.91
N THR A 173 -5.72 8.41 -17.71
CA THR A 173 -4.69 7.42 -17.40
C THR A 173 -3.49 7.60 -18.31
N TYR A 174 -3.65 7.51 -19.64
CA TYR A 174 -2.50 7.52 -20.53
C TYR A 174 -1.80 8.88 -20.62
N VAL A 175 -2.51 10.01 -20.50
CA VAL A 175 -1.86 11.32 -20.55
C VAL A 175 -0.91 11.51 -19.36
N PRO A 176 -1.35 11.31 -18.10
CA PRO A 176 -0.42 11.32 -16.97
C PRO A 176 0.73 10.32 -17.11
N LEU A 177 0.47 9.09 -17.59
CA LEU A 177 1.53 8.10 -17.79
C LEU A 177 2.58 8.55 -18.81
N LEU A 178 2.16 9.12 -19.93
CA LEU A 178 3.09 9.62 -20.95
C LEU A 178 3.90 10.81 -20.44
N LEU A 179 3.26 11.75 -19.73
CA LEU A 179 3.95 12.88 -19.12
C LEU A 179 4.97 12.42 -18.07
N PHE A 180 4.60 11.45 -17.23
CA PHE A 180 5.48 10.88 -16.22
C PHE A 180 6.64 10.12 -16.86
N ALA A 181 6.39 9.29 -17.88
CA ALA A 181 7.43 8.59 -18.62
C ALA A 181 8.42 9.57 -19.27
N ALA A 182 7.92 10.65 -19.87
CA ALA A 182 8.76 11.70 -20.45
C ALA A 182 9.58 12.43 -19.37
N TYR A 183 8.97 12.77 -18.24
CA TYR A 183 9.66 13.39 -17.11
C TYR A 183 10.77 12.50 -16.55
N VAL A 184 10.47 11.24 -16.24
CA VAL A 184 11.44 10.30 -15.69
C VAL A 184 12.56 9.97 -16.69
N SER A 185 12.26 9.94 -17.99
CA SER A 185 13.27 9.69 -19.02
C SER A 185 14.16 10.89 -19.34
N SER A 186 13.77 12.10 -18.95
CA SER A 186 14.48 13.35 -19.28
C SER A 186 15.27 13.95 -18.12
N ARG A 187 15.11 13.45 -16.89
CA ARG A 187 15.88 13.93 -15.74
C ARG A 187 17.30 13.35 -15.77
N ASP A 188 18.31 14.19 -15.62
CA ASP A 188 19.72 13.75 -15.59
C ASP A 188 20.10 13.06 -14.26
N ASN A 189 19.30 13.28 -13.20
CA ASN A 189 19.53 12.76 -11.84
C ASN A 189 18.52 11.64 -11.48
N VAL A 190 18.42 10.60 -12.30
CA VAL A 190 17.65 9.39 -11.96
C VAL A 190 18.43 8.59 -10.93
N TYR A 191 17.79 8.14 -9.85
CA TYR A 191 18.44 7.20 -8.93
C TYR A 191 18.87 5.94 -9.68
N ALA A 192 20.11 5.52 -9.52
CA ALA A 192 20.62 4.31 -10.14
C ALA A 192 20.58 3.14 -9.15
N ILE A 193 19.92 2.04 -9.53
CA ILE A 193 20.00 0.80 -8.74
C ILE A 193 21.31 0.08 -9.08
N ARG A 194 22.22 0.05 -8.11
CA ARG A 194 23.50 -0.65 -8.14
C ARG A 194 23.30 -2.05 -7.56
N ARG A 195 23.38 -3.07 -8.42
CA ARG A 195 23.16 -4.46 -8.02
C ARG A 195 24.45 -5.20 -7.72
N SER A 196 24.37 -6.11 -6.76
CA SER A 196 25.41 -7.10 -6.49
C SER A 196 25.50 -8.17 -7.60
N GLY A 197 26.55 -9.00 -7.54
CA GLY A 197 26.76 -10.09 -8.50
C GLY A 197 25.84 -11.30 -8.32
N ASP A 198 25.26 -11.49 -7.14
CA ASP A 198 24.40 -12.62 -6.75
C ASP A 198 22.91 -12.41 -7.11
N ILE A 199 22.53 -11.24 -7.61
CA ILE A 199 21.21 -10.97 -8.18
C ILE A 199 21.30 -10.56 -9.65
N SER A 200 20.46 -11.16 -10.48
CA SER A 200 20.41 -10.87 -11.91
C SER A 200 19.55 -9.64 -12.20
N SER A 201 19.87 -8.90 -13.26
CA SER A 201 18.99 -7.82 -13.74
C SER A 201 17.58 -8.33 -14.06
N GLY A 202 17.45 -9.53 -14.63
CA GLY A 202 16.14 -10.12 -14.92
C GLY A 202 15.28 -10.34 -13.67
N THR A 203 15.90 -10.73 -12.55
CA THR A 203 15.22 -10.83 -11.25
C THR A 203 14.72 -9.47 -10.77
N LEU A 204 15.51 -8.41 -10.91
CA LEU A 204 15.11 -7.07 -10.52
C LEU A 204 13.96 -6.53 -11.39
N TYR A 205 14.00 -6.76 -12.71
CA TYR A 205 12.90 -6.42 -13.60
C TYR A 205 11.62 -7.17 -13.21
N ALA A 206 11.70 -8.49 -13.02
CA ALA A 206 10.55 -9.28 -12.59
C ALA A 206 10.00 -8.82 -11.23
N GLY A 207 10.89 -8.50 -10.28
CA GLY A 207 10.55 -7.90 -8.99
C GLY A 207 9.85 -6.55 -9.13
N ASN A 208 10.35 -5.67 -10.00
CA ASN A 208 9.71 -4.39 -10.31
C ASN A 208 8.28 -4.56 -10.82
N PHE A 209 8.02 -5.53 -11.71
CA PHE A 209 6.66 -5.80 -12.18
C PHE A 209 5.77 -6.44 -11.11
N ALA A 210 6.29 -7.41 -10.36
CA ALA A 210 5.50 -8.15 -9.38
C ALA A 210 5.24 -7.33 -8.12
N GLY A 211 6.28 -6.76 -7.51
CA GLY A 211 6.20 -5.96 -6.29
C GLY A 211 5.28 -4.76 -6.45
N ASN A 212 5.41 -4.02 -7.56
CA ASN A 212 4.54 -2.87 -7.80
C ASN A 212 3.08 -3.25 -8.07
N LEU A 213 2.79 -4.49 -8.49
CA LEU A 213 1.42 -4.97 -8.57
C LEU A 213 0.81 -5.14 -7.18
N PHE A 214 1.58 -5.69 -6.22
CA PHE A 214 1.17 -5.73 -4.83
C PHE A 214 0.96 -4.32 -4.26
N THR A 215 1.91 -3.41 -4.48
CA THR A 215 1.82 -2.02 -4.03
C THR A 215 0.60 -1.31 -4.60
N GLY A 216 0.42 -1.32 -5.93
CA GLY A 216 -0.69 -0.64 -6.58
C GLY A 216 -2.05 -1.19 -6.16
N VAL A 217 -2.18 -2.50 -5.94
CA VAL A 217 -3.44 -3.10 -5.46
C VAL A 217 -3.67 -2.81 -3.99
N GLY A 218 -2.67 -3.07 -3.13
CA GLY A 218 -2.79 -2.92 -1.69
C GLY A 218 -3.02 -1.46 -1.29
N GLU A 219 -2.16 -0.56 -1.71
CA GLU A 219 -2.25 0.86 -1.34
C GLU A 219 -3.54 1.51 -1.84
N GLU A 220 -3.95 1.28 -3.09
CA GLU A 220 -5.22 1.85 -3.56
C GLU A 220 -6.42 1.25 -2.85
N ALA A 221 -6.43 -0.06 -2.58
CA ALA A 221 -7.49 -0.69 -1.80
C ALA A 221 -7.62 -0.04 -0.42
N PHE A 222 -6.52 0.18 0.29
CA PHE A 222 -6.54 0.81 1.60
C PHE A 222 -6.81 2.32 1.53
N PHE A 223 -5.99 3.09 0.83
CA PHE A 223 -6.09 4.55 0.86
C PHE A 223 -7.29 5.09 0.09
N ARG A 224 -7.67 4.49 -1.04
CA ARG A 224 -8.81 4.98 -1.83
C ARG A 224 -10.05 4.21 -1.42
N GLY A 225 -9.98 2.89 -1.41
CA GLY A 225 -11.12 2.03 -1.10
C GLY A 225 -11.64 2.19 0.32
N TYR A 226 -10.74 2.33 1.31
CA TYR A 226 -11.12 2.58 2.70
C TYR A 226 -10.97 4.03 3.13
N VAL A 227 -9.75 4.56 3.25
CA VAL A 227 -9.47 5.86 3.91
C VAL A 227 -10.19 7.02 3.22
N ASN A 228 -10.06 7.15 1.90
CA ASN A 228 -10.70 8.22 1.14
C ASN A 228 -12.23 8.09 1.16
N THR A 229 -12.77 6.88 1.04
CA THR A 229 -14.20 6.61 1.16
C THR A 229 -14.74 7.07 2.51
N GLU A 230 -14.08 6.66 3.60
CA GLU A 230 -14.51 6.97 4.95
C GLU A 230 -14.39 8.46 5.27
N LEU A 231 -13.28 9.10 4.89
CA LEU A 231 -13.10 10.54 5.11
C LEU A 231 -14.07 11.36 4.25
N SER A 232 -14.35 10.95 3.01
CA SER A 232 -15.36 11.60 2.17
C SER A 232 -16.77 11.42 2.75
N HIS A 233 -17.06 10.26 3.32
CA HIS A 233 -18.32 10.00 4.02
C HIS A 233 -18.53 10.94 5.20
N GLN A 234 -17.49 11.13 6.02
CA GLN A 234 -17.56 11.94 7.25
C GLN A 234 -17.48 13.45 6.98
N LEU A 235 -16.60 13.88 6.07
CA LEU A 235 -16.22 15.29 5.89
C LEU A 235 -16.76 15.91 4.59
N GLY A 236 -17.36 15.10 3.71
CA GLY A 236 -17.70 15.48 2.33
C GLY A 236 -16.54 15.26 1.36
N GLU A 237 -16.85 15.14 0.07
CA GLU A 237 -15.90 14.69 -0.95
C GLU A 237 -14.62 15.53 -1.04
N ASN A 238 -14.73 16.86 -0.99
CA ASN A 238 -13.57 17.75 -1.14
C ASN A 238 -12.62 17.68 0.06
N LEU A 239 -13.16 17.72 1.29
CA LEU A 239 -12.34 17.64 2.50
C LEU A 239 -11.82 16.22 2.73
N GLY A 240 -12.62 15.21 2.40
CA GLY A 240 -12.21 13.81 2.43
C GLY A 240 -11.05 13.52 1.48
N LEU A 241 -11.11 14.07 0.25
CA LEU A 241 -10.02 14.01 -0.72
C LEU A 241 -8.75 14.69 -0.20
N ALA A 242 -8.87 15.92 0.30
CA ALA A 242 -7.71 16.65 0.81
C ALA A 242 -7.05 15.90 1.99
N ALA A 243 -7.85 15.42 2.95
CA ALA A 243 -7.36 14.70 4.11
C ALA A 243 -6.72 13.35 3.74
N SER A 244 -7.34 12.56 2.86
CA SER A 244 -6.79 11.28 2.41
C SER A 244 -5.48 11.45 1.63
N SER A 245 -5.37 12.52 0.84
CA SER A 245 -4.16 12.87 0.08
C SER A 245 -3.00 13.22 1.00
N VAL A 246 -3.25 14.04 2.03
CA VAL A 246 -2.25 14.39 3.04
C VAL A 246 -1.81 13.16 3.83
N LEU A 247 -2.74 12.29 4.21
CA LEU A 247 -2.40 11.04 4.89
C LEU A 247 -1.55 10.13 4.00
N PHE A 248 -1.88 10.01 2.72
CA PHE A 248 -1.06 9.25 1.78
C PHE A 248 0.36 9.84 1.65
N GLY A 249 0.48 11.17 1.54
CA GLY A 249 1.78 11.84 1.55
C GLY A 249 2.57 11.62 2.84
N ALA A 250 1.91 11.62 4.00
CA ALA A 250 2.54 11.39 5.31
C ALA A 250 3.18 10.00 5.45
N MET A 251 2.76 9.05 4.61
CA MET A 251 3.33 7.70 4.58
C MET A 251 4.59 7.57 3.73
N HIS A 252 5.03 8.67 3.10
CA HIS A 252 6.16 8.69 2.19
C HIS A 252 7.27 9.59 2.72
N SER A 253 8.51 9.08 2.71
CA SER A 253 9.68 9.82 3.17
C SER A 253 10.45 10.54 2.06
N GLY A 254 10.42 10.01 0.84
CA GLY A 254 11.23 10.49 -0.28
C GLY A 254 12.56 9.75 -0.46
N ASP A 255 12.90 8.83 0.45
CA ASP A 255 14.17 8.11 0.41
C ASP A 255 14.19 7.09 -0.74
N GLY A 256 15.37 6.90 -1.34
CA GLY A 256 15.55 5.85 -2.36
C GLY A 256 14.69 6.04 -3.61
N ASN A 257 14.54 7.28 -4.06
CA ASN A 257 13.64 7.69 -5.16
C ASN A 257 12.15 7.46 -4.94
N GLN A 258 11.73 7.15 -3.71
CA GLN A 258 10.32 7.21 -3.36
C GLN A 258 9.82 8.65 -3.54
N ALA A 259 8.52 8.80 -3.80
CA ALA A 259 7.92 10.12 -3.83
C ALA A 259 8.12 10.81 -2.47
N SER A 260 8.52 12.08 -2.48
CA SER A 260 8.50 12.90 -1.26
C SER A 260 7.08 13.08 -0.76
N PHE A 261 6.91 13.52 0.49
CA PHE A 261 5.60 13.87 1.07
C PHE A 261 4.72 14.67 0.10
N GLY A 262 5.27 15.72 -0.51
CA GLY A 262 4.52 16.62 -1.40
C GLY A 262 4.12 15.95 -2.71
N GLU A 263 5.05 15.22 -3.34
CA GLU A 263 4.78 14.48 -4.58
C GLU A 263 3.74 13.38 -4.36
N ALA A 264 3.91 12.61 -3.28
CA ALA A 264 2.98 11.57 -2.88
C ALA A 264 1.59 12.17 -2.57
N ALA A 265 1.50 13.29 -1.84
CA ALA A 265 0.22 13.94 -1.58
C ALA A 265 -0.48 14.41 -2.87
N VAL A 266 0.26 14.97 -3.84
CA VAL A 266 -0.29 15.39 -5.13
C VAL A 266 -0.79 14.20 -5.94
N ILE A 267 0.02 13.14 -6.04
CA ILE A 267 -0.37 11.91 -6.75
C ILE A 267 -1.56 11.24 -6.05
N GLY A 268 -1.55 11.19 -4.72
CA GLY A 268 -2.65 10.69 -3.90
C GLY A 268 -3.94 11.48 -4.12
N GLY A 269 -3.85 12.81 -4.27
CA GLY A 269 -4.98 13.66 -4.62
C GLY A 269 -5.50 13.43 -6.03
N TYR A 270 -4.62 13.21 -7.00
CA TYR A 270 -5.06 12.85 -8.35
C TYR A 270 -5.77 11.49 -8.37
N LEU A 271 -5.22 10.49 -7.68
CA LEU A 271 -5.80 9.15 -7.59
C LEU A 271 -7.11 9.13 -6.79
N GLY A 272 -7.19 9.91 -5.71
CA GLY A 272 -8.42 10.12 -4.93
C GLY A 272 -9.51 10.83 -5.73
N TRP A 273 -9.14 11.82 -6.55
CA TRP A 273 -10.07 12.49 -7.47
C TRP A 273 -10.58 11.53 -8.54
N LEU A 274 -9.69 10.70 -9.14
CA LEU A 274 -10.12 9.66 -10.08
C LEU A 274 -11.08 8.68 -9.42
N HIS A 275 -10.80 8.28 -8.19
CA HIS A 275 -11.66 7.40 -7.42
C HIS A 275 -13.07 8.01 -7.26
N GLN A 276 -13.18 9.25 -6.76
CA GLN A 276 -14.47 9.95 -6.62
C GLN A 276 -15.20 10.12 -7.97
N LYS A 277 -14.48 10.61 -8.99
CA LYS A 277 -15.02 10.83 -10.34
C LYS A 277 -15.56 9.55 -10.98
N ASN A 278 -14.95 8.41 -10.67
CA ASN A 278 -15.36 7.10 -11.20
C ASN A 278 -16.35 6.38 -10.27
N ASN A 279 -17.17 7.11 -9.51
CA ASN A 279 -18.16 6.53 -8.60
C ASN A 279 -17.52 5.60 -7.55
N TYR A 280 -16.39 6.01 -7.00
CA TYR A 280 -15.63 5.24 -5.99
C TYR A 280 -15.12 3.88 -6.50
N ASN A 281 -14.82 3.79 -7.81
CA ASN A 281 -14.10 2.65 -8.39
C ASN A 281 -12.58 2.88 -8.37
N LEU A 282 -11.86 1.86 -7.93
CA LEU A 282 -10.42 1.75 -7.75
C LEU A 282 -9.68 1.31 -9.00
N SER A 283 -10.31 0.54 -9.92
CA SER A 283 -9.63 -0.06 -11.06
C SER A 283 -8.74 0.92 -11.85
N GLN A 284 -9.21 2.14 -12.12
CA GLN A 284 -8.40 3.12 -12.85
C GLN A 284 -7.21 3.61 -12.01
N GLY A 285 -7.42 3.86 -10.71
CA GLY A 285 -6.36 4.28 -9.79
C GLY A 285 -5.28 3.22 -9.64
N VAL A 286 -5.67 1.95 -9.45
CA VAL A 286 -4.77 0.79 -9.39
C VAL A 286 -3.92 0.68 -10.65
N ALA A 287 -4.55 0.79 -11.83
CA ALA A 287 -3.84 0.73 -13.09
C ALA A 287 -2.80 1.85 -13.21
N LEU A 288 -3.18 3.08 -12.85
CA LEU A 288 -2.31 4.24 -12.97
C LEU A 288 -1.14 4.17 -11.97
N HIS A 289 -1.42 3.87 -10.70
CA HIS A 289 -0.41 3.74 -9.65
C HIS A 289 0.60 2.64 -10.02
N TYR A 290 0.13 1.46 -10.42
CA TYR A 290 0.99 0.37 -10.87
C TYR A 290 1.97 0.81 -11.95
N TRP A 291 1.47 1.44 -13.03
CA TRP A 291 2.31 1.81 -14.16
C TRP A 291 3.24 2.98 -13.84
N PHE A 292 2.86 3.92 -12.97
CA PHE A 292 3.80 4.93 -12.47
C PHE A 292 5.00 4.27 -11.79
N ASN A 293 4.77 3.35 -10.86
CA ASN A 293 5.88 2.73 -10.14
C ASN A 293 6.72 1.84 -11.07
N VAL A 294 6.10 1.10 -11.98
CA VAL A 294 6.83 0.29 -12.97
C VAL A 294 7.71 1.17 -13.84
N ILE A 295 7.20 2.29 -14.37
CA ILE A 295 7.97 3.22 -15.21
C ILE A 295 9.14 3.81 -14.43
N ALA A 296 8.91 4.23 -13.18
CA ALA A 296 9.97 4.74 -12.30
C ALA A 296 11.07 3.69 -12.08
N GLY A 297 10.70 2.49 -11.66
CA GLY A 297 11.67 1.41 -11.42
C GLY A 297 12.39 0.93 -12.69
N LEU A 298 11.72 0.95 -13.85
CA LEU A 298 12.39 0.66 -15.14
C LEU A 298 13.48 1.70 -15.44
N ALA A 299 13.22 2.98 -15.19
CA ALA A 299 14.21 4.02 -15.37
C ALA A 299 15.38 3.85 -14.39
N GLU A 300 15.11 3.56 -13.12
CA GLU A 300 16.16 3.34 -12.10
C GLU A 300 17.07 2.14 -12.43
N LEU A 301 16.47 1.04 -12.90
CA LEU A 301 17.20 -0.16 -13.32
C LEU A 301 18.02 0.09 -14.59
N HIS A 302 17.54 0.94 -15.50
CA HIS A 302 18.27 1.30 -16.72
C HIS A 302 19.47 2.20 -16.45
N HIS A 303 19.37 3.14 -15.52
CA HIS A 303 20.50 4.00 -15.09
C HIS A 303 21.44 3.26 -14.10
N GLY A 304 20.94 2.16 -13.54
CA GLY A 304 21.64 1.21 -12.69
C GLY A 304 22.81 0.49 -13.35
N GLY A 305 23.54 -0.28 -12.55
CA GLY A 305 24.71 -1.04 -13.00
C GLY A 305 25.08 -2.14 -12.02
N GLN A 306 26.02 -3.01 -12.39
CA GLN A 306 26.56 -4.00 -11.46
C GLN A 306 27.81 -3.42 -10.79
N VAL A 307 27.89 -3.51 -9.47
CA VAL A 307 29.07 -3.16 -8.69
C VAL A 307 29.66 -4.42 -8.07
N PRO A 308 30.98 -4.65 -8.15
CA PRO A 308 31.62 -5.71 -7.37
C PRO A 308 31.57 -5.30 -5.90
N ILE A 309 30.70 -5.96 -5.11
CA ILE A 309 30.64 -5.77 -3.66
C ILE A 309 31.83 -6.52 -3.04
N PHE A 310 33.03 -5.96 -3.17
CA PHE A 310 34.19 -6.39 -2.40
C PHE A 310 34.35 -5.45 -1.19
N GLN A 311 34.05 -6.00 -0.02
CA GLN A 311 34.55 -5.62 1.32
C GLN A 311 34.61 -4.12 1.65
N TYR A 312 33.52 -3.57 2.17
CA TYR A 312 33.62 -2.56 3.23
C TYR A 312 33.80 -3.27 4.57
N SER A 313 35.01 -3.75 4.82
CA SER A 313 35.50 -4.03 6.18
C SER A 313 36.68 -3.08 6.42
N VAL A 314 36.38 -1.81 6.67
CA VAL A 314 37.37 -0.91 7.26
C VAL A 314 36.95 -0.74 8.71
N GLU A 315 37.58 -1.53 9.58
CA GLU A 315 37.58 -1.26 11.02
C GLU A 315 38.13 0.16 11.23
N PHE A 316 37.39 1.00 11.96
CA PHE A 316 37.92 2.20 12.60
C PHE A 316 38.08 1.95 14.10
#